data_AF-A0A6V7Q858-F1
#
_entry.id   AF-A0A6V7Q858-F1
#
_cell.length_a   1.000
_cell.length_b   1.000
_cell.length_c   1.000
_cell.angle_alpha   90.00
_cell.angle_beta   90.00
_cell.angle_gamma   90.00
#
_symmetry.space_group_name_H-M   'P 1'
#
loop_
_entity.id
_entity.type
_entity.pdbx_description
1 polymer ?
#
loop_
_entity_poly.entity_id
_entity_poly.type
_entity_poly.pdbx_seq_one_letter_code
_entity_poly.pdbx_strand_id
1 'polypeptide(L)'
;MWVESPVRRTRSDSNGDGPLRPPPTTIPALPSSPNPNPNPNPNPRRRPSLHLRTFPLPRARWRGATAPRSSLGSAPSPSPSPSVDGDALRRGAAALVLHLAASIFVLLGLGARASALASATPPLPSPPPAAAASETDHAVENSDTPQAAEDEEWRAAFETWKAKIYELTVPLRIVALRGSIPPSWTKDFIQAQGRRLKLILEYRGSLDPIFSELCLASEKGRVQPKSAMASDIVSIGDSWLSYAVRKGLIEPIKDAEEHDWFRNLSEKWKVYLCRNSKGELDSSGDIWGAPYRWGTMVIAYKKSKFRKHNLKPIEDWEDLWRPELAGKIAMVDSPREVVGAVLKRLGASYNTKDIDLQVNGGREEVLKSLRALQRQVRLFDNVYYLKSFGIGDVWVAVGWSSDVIPAAKRMSNVAVIVPKSGTSLWADLWAIPYATKFDTDQIGGRVRGPSLLIHQWFEFCLQTARALPFRQEVVPGSSPFTVEHPQLEGPREPDKGKPKLDTNLVGGVPPAETLAKCEFLEPLSDKALEDHQWLIRNTVKRNVV
;
A
#
# COMPACT_ATOMS: atom_id res chain seq x y z
N MET A 1 -24.17 33.85 50.84
CA MET A 1 -23.62 33.78 52.19
C MET A 1 -22.14 34.06 52.05
N TRP A 2 -21.76 35.29 52.37
CA TRP A 2 -20.41 35.83 52.29
C TRP A 2 -19.65 35.57 53.60
N VAL A 3 -18.34 35.85 53.58
CA VAL A 3 -17.52 36.44 54.67
C VAL A 3 -16.37 35.56 55.21
N GLU A 4 -15.17 35.94 54.74
CA GLU A 4 -13.92 36.26 55.47
C GLU A 4 -13.06 35.19 56.19
N SER A 5 -11.79 35.12 55.76
CA SER A 5 -10.58 34.92 56.60
C SER A 5 -10.25 36.23 57.37
N PRO A 6 -9.33 36.34 58.37
CA PRO A 6 -7.88 36.06 58.20
C PRO A 6 -7.07 35.83 59.53
N VAL A 7 -5.73 36.01 59.43
CA VAL A 7 -4.66 36.22 60.44
C VAL A 7 -3.66 35.04 60.46
N ARG A 8 -2.46 35.07 59.85
CA ARG A 8 -1.33 36.01 59.67
C ARG A 8 -0.33 36.03 60.85
N ARG A 9 0.89 35.50 60.62
CA ARG A 9 2.26 36.03 60.94
C ARG A 9 3.30 34.88 60.80
N THR A 10 4.22 34.88 59.80
CA THR A 10 5.57 35.52 59.72
C THR A 10 6.47 35.13 60.90
N ARG A 11 7.76 34.71 60.79
CA ARG A 11 8.84 35.01 59.83
C ARG A 11 10.08 34.13 60.19
N SER A 12 10.93 33.81 59.19
CA SER A 12 12.44 33.74 59.17
C SER A 12 13.24 33.20 60.37
N ASP A 13 14.41 32.57 60.31
CA ASP A 13 15.38 32.06 59.32
C ASP A 13 16.45 31.36 60.19
N SER A 14 17.12 30.30 59.72
CA SER A 14 18.58 30.09 59.91
C SER A 14 19.07 28.76 59.33
N ASN A 15 20.23 28.87 58.68
CA ASN A 15 21.01 27.86 57.97
C ASN A 15 21.61 26.76 58.86
N GLY A 16 21.97 25.62 58.25
CA GLY A 16 23.12 24.83 58.71
C GLY A 16 23.10 23.32 58.39
N ASP A 17 23.94 22.93 57.44
CA ASP A 17 24.73 21.68 57.35
C ASP A 17 24.11 20.29 57.02
N GLY A 18 24.53 19.80 55.83
CA GLY A 18 25.18 18.48 55.66
C GLY A 18 24.31 17.27 55.29
N PRO A 19 24.52 16.62 54.11
CA PRO A 19 23.86 15.36 53.79
C PRO A 19 24.62 14.16 54.36
N LEU A 20 23.92 13.36 55.19
CA LEU A 20 24.35 12.10 55.76
C LEU A 20 24.48 11.00 54.68
N ARG A 21 25.63 10.31 54.67
CA ARG A 21 25.90 9.09 53.89
C ARG A 21 25.11 7.88 54.44
N PRO A 22 24.67 6.93 53.59
CA PRO A 22 24.14 5.65 54.03
C PRO A 22 25.26 4.62 54.38
N PRO A 23 25.01 3.66 55.28
CA PRO A 23 25.96 2.62 55.68
C PRO A 23 26.05 1.45 54.68
N PRO A 24 27.11 0.61 54.73
CA PRO A 24 27.42 -0.40 53.73
C PRO A 24 26.70 -1.73 54.00
N THR A 25 26.40 -2.51 52.95
CA THR A 25 25.93 -3.90 53.10
C THR A 25 26.65 -4.84 52.13
N THR A 26 26.83 -6.05 52.64
CA THR A 26 27.89 -7.02 52.42
C THR A 26 27.70 -7.91 51.19
N ILE A 27 28.81 -8.26 50.53
CA ILE A 27 28.94 -9.30 49.48
C ILE A 27 29.09 -10.69 50.12
N PRO A 28 28.57 -11.77 49.51
CA PRO A 28 29.19 -13.09 49.61
C PRO A 28 29.64 -13.65 48.23
N ALA A 29 30.75 -14.38 48.27
CA ALA A 29 31.50 -14.90 47.14
C ALA A 29 30.98 -16.24 46.55
N LEU A 30 31.36 -16.47 45.29
CA LEU A 30 31.25 -17.69 44.47
C LEU A 30 32.01 -18.91 45.03
N PRO A 31 31.73 -20.12 44.50
CA PRO A 31 32.83 -20.88 43.90
C PRO A 31 32.52 -21.60 42.56
N SER A 32 33.42 -21.36 41.59
CA SER A 32 34.08 -22.25 40.61
C SER A 32 33.30 -23.26 39.72
N SER A 33 33.42 -23.04 38.40
CA SER A 33 33.25 -23.98 37.27
C SER A 33 34.31 -25.12 37.27
N PRO A 34 34.15 -26.17 36.44
CA PRO A 34 34.71 -26.10 35.07
C PRO A 34 33.88 -26.80 33.97
N ASN A 35 34.02 -26.29 32.74
CA ASN A 35 33.58 -26.91 31.49
C ASN A 35 34.67 -27.91 31.01
N PRO A 36 34.36 -28.95 30.20
CA PRO A 36 34.46 -28.72 28.76
C PRO A 36 33.49 -29.55 27.87
N ASN A 37 33.16 -28.97 26.71
CA ASN A 37 32.61 -29.64 25.53
C ASN A 37 33.65 -30.64 24.94
N PRO A 38 33.28 -31.74 24.25
CA PRO A 38 32.94 -31.59 22.83
C PRO A 38 31.91 -32.59 22.25
N ASN A 39 31.36 -32.18 21.10
CA ASN A 39 30.59 -32.95 20.13
C ASN A 39 31.27 -34.28 19.72
N PRO A 40 30.51 -35.33 19.34
CA PRO A 40 30.65 -35.78 17.96
C PRO A 40 29.35 -36.28 17.30
N ASN A 41 29.19 -35.93 16.03
CA ASN A 41 28.37 -36.67 15.06
C ASN A 41 29.16 -37.94 14.65
N PRO A 42 28.51 -39.10 14.40
CA PRO A 42 28.38 -39.50 13.00
C PRO A 42 27.08 -40.26 12.65
N ASN A 43 26.62 -40.06 11.41
CA ASN A 43 25.73 -40.96 10.68
C ASN A 43 26.24 -42.42 10.70
N PRO A 44 25.36 -43.43 10.61
CA PRO A 44 25.32 -44.17 9.35
C PRO A 44 23.93 -44.64 8.86
N ARG A 45 23.89 -44.85 7.55
CA ARG A 45 22.84 -45.46 6.72
C ARG A 45 22.48 -46.89 7.18
N ARG A 46 21.19 -47.27 7.15
CA ARG A 46 20.57 -48.34 6.31
C ARG A 46 19.21 -48.80 6.87
N ARG A 47 18.25 -48.94 5.93
CA ARG A 47 16.90 -49.55 6.00
C ARG A 47 16.95 -51.09 6.29
N PRO A 48 15.84 -51.85 6.20
CA PRO A 48 14.46 -51.73 6.73
C PRO A 48 14.00 -53.04 7.44
N SER A 49 12.87 -53.01 8.15
CA SER A 49 12.10 -54.25 8.36
C SER A 49 10.61 -53.97 8.60
N LEU A 50 9.81 -54.58 7.72
CA LEU A 50 8.37 -54.73 7.76
C LEU A 50 7.90 -55.37 9.07
N HIS A 51 6.72 -55.01 9.57
CA HIS A 51 5.73 -55.98 10.02
C HIS A 51 4.30 -55.44 9.90
N LEU A 52 3.43 -56.38 9.53
CA LEU A 52 2.04 -56.28 9.06
C LEU A 52 1.02 -55.98 10.17
N ARG A 53 -0.18 -55.60 9.69
CA ARG A 53 -1.57 -55.85 10.17
C ARG A 53 -2.29 -54.56 10.65
N THR A 54 -3.55 -54.26 10.33
CA THR A 54 -4.62 -54.80 9.46
C THR A 54 -5.74 -53.75 9.41
N PHE A 55 -6.51 -53.71 8.32
CA PHE A 55 -7.69 -52.85 8.04
C PHE A 55 -8.92 -53.14 8.95
N PRO A 56 -9.99 -52.29 8.93
CA PRO A 56 -11.04 -52.41 7.91
C PRO A 56 -11.47 -51.08 7.23
N LEU A 57 -11.91 -51.24 5.98
CA LEU A 57 -12.62 -50.28 5.10
C LEU A 57 -14.10 -50.14 5.49
N PRO A 58 -14.84 -49.22 4.82
CA PRO A 58 -15.89 -49.71 3.92
C PRO A 58 -15.84 -49.12 2.51
N ARG A 59 -16.18 -49.99 1.55
CA ARG A 59 -16.45 -49.70 0.12
C ARG A 59 -17.92 -49.28 -0.06
N ALA A 60 -18.16 -48.35 -0.99
CA ALA A 60 -19.19 -48.53 -2.01
C ALA A 60 -18.82 -47.73 -3.26
N ARG A 61 -18.98 -48.37 -4.42
CA ARG A 61 -18.60 -47.94 -5.77
C ARG A 61 -19.80 -48.22 -6.65
N TRP A 62 -20.25 -47.29 -7.51
CA TRP A 62 -20.84 -47.62 -8.82
C TRP A 62 -20.68 -46.42 -9.81
N ARG A 63 -20.17 -46.73 -11.01
CA ARG A 63 -20.24 -45.95 -12.27
C ARG A 63 -21.70 -45.99 -12.75
N GLY A 64 -22.32 -45.10 -13.51
CA GLY A 64 -21.92 -44.17 -14.58
C GLY A 64 -22.68 -44.55 -15.87
N ALA A 65 -23.46 -43.63 -16.48
CA ALA A 65 -23.74 -43.51 -17.94
C ALA A 65 -25.02 -42.68 -18.30
N THR A 66 -24.81 -41.58 -19.03
CA THR A 66 -25.51 -40.99 -20.22
C THR A 66 -26.99 -41.30 -20.60
N ALA A 67 -27.84 -40.23 -20.66
CA ALA A 67 -28.77 -39.69 -21.72
C ALA A 67 -29.62 -40.60 -22.68
N PRO A 68 -30.68 -40.14 -23.43
CA PRO A 68 -31.57 -38.92 -23.39
C PRO A 68 -33.12 -39.13 -23.68
N ARG A 69 -33.89 -38.01 -23.56
CA ARG A 69 -35.04 -37.49 -24.38
C ARG A 69 -36.55 -37.90 -24.25
N SER A 70 -37.39 -36.84 -24.37
CA SER A 70 -38.81 -36.67 -24.83
C SER A 70 -39.92 -36.97 -23.80
N SER A 71 -41.10 -36.33 -23.70
CA SER A 71 -41.87 -35.16 -24.20
C SER A 71 -43.23 -35.20 -23.41
N LEU A 72 -44.03 -34.15 -23.12
CA LEU A 72 -45.06 -33.55 -24.00
C LEU A 72 -46.01 -32.60 -23.19
N GLY A 73 -46.58 -31.58 -23.87
CA GLY A 73 -47.86 -30.89 -23.54
C GLY A 73 -47.75 -29.45 -23.02
N SER A 74 -48.52 -28.44 -23.43
CA SER A 74 -49.33 -28.11 -24.63
C SER A 74 -49.90 -26.68 -24.45
N ALA A 75 -49.93 -25.92 -25.55
CA ALA A 75 -50.59 -24.65 -25.98
C ALA A 75 -51.89 -24.17 -25.23
N PRO A 76 -52.39 -22.90 -25.39
CA PRO A 76 -52.48 -22.17 -26.68
C PRO A 76 -52.31 -20.63 -26.73
N SER A 77 -52.21 -20.16 -27.99
CA SER A 77 -52.13 -18.80 -28.54
C SER A 77 -53.50 -18.11 -28.68
N PRO A 78 -53.52 -16.78 -28.98
CA PRO A 78 -54.00 -16.36 -30.32
C PRO A 78 -53.29 -15.10 -30.91
N SER A 79 -53.43 -14.93 -32.23
CA SER A 79 -53.15 -13.73 -33.06
C SER A 79 -54.48 -13.01 -33.43
N PRO A 80 -54.58 -11.90 -34.22
CA PRO A 80 -53.59 -11.07 -34.93
C PRO A 80 -53.74 -9.53 -34.71
N SER A 81 -52.90 -8.74 -35.41
CA SER A 81 -52.81 -7.25 -35.44
C SER A 81 -53.93 -6.55 -36.26
N PRO A 82 -54.03 -5.19 -36.20
CA PRO A 82 -53.61 -4.39 -37.37
C PRO A 82 -53.00 -2.98 -37.12
N SER A 83 -52.06 -2.62 -38.02
CA SER A 83 -51.81 -1.34 -38.74
C SER A 83 -51.64 0.06 -38.07
N VAL A 84 -50.58 0.75 -38.51
CA VAL A 84 -50.47 2.15 -39.04
C VAL A 84 -49.37 3.03 -38.40
N ASP A 85 -48.46 3.45 -39.31
CA ASP A 85 -47.59 4.64 -39.43
C ASP A 85 -46.50 5.06 -38.43
N GLY A 86 -45.37 5.48 -39.02
CA GLY A 86 -44.41 6.39 -38.40
C GLY A 86 -42.95 6.25 -38.87
N ASP A 87 -42.67 6.70 -40.09
CA ASP A 87 -41.33 6.90 -40.66
C ASP A 87 -40.31 7.57 -39.74
N ALA A 88 -39.04 7.12 -39.77
CA ALA A 88 -37.92 7.90 -40.31
C ALA A 88 -36.53 7.39 -39.88
N LEU A 89 -35.63 7.38 -40.86
CA LEU A 89 -34.16 7.39 -40.77
C LEU A 89 -33.41 6.09 -40.40
N ARG A 90 -33.29 5.21 -41.40
CA ARG A 90 -32.06 4.43 -41.61
C ARG A 90 -31.91 4.06 -43.09
N ARG A 91 -31.00 4.73 -43.81
CA ARG A 91 -30.22 4.19 -44.95
C ARG A 91 -29.37 5.31 -45.58
N GLY A 92 -28.15 4.96 -45.95
CA GLY A 92 -27.35 5.76 -46.88
C GLY A 92 -25.85 5.80 -46.56
N ALA A 93 -25.17 4.66 -46.68
CA ALA A 93 -23.71 4.61 -46.76
C ALA A 93 -23.33 4.24 -48.19
N ALA A 94 -22.69 5.17 -48.93
CA ALA A 94 -21.71 4.95 -50.01
C ALA A 94 -21.49 6.25 -50.83
N ALA A 95 -20.26 6.39 -51.37
CA ALA A 95 -19.75 7.41 -52.33
C ALA A 95 -19.26 8.75 -51.71
N LEU A 96 -18.14 9.38 -52.10
CA LEU A 96 -16.98 9.07 -52.95
C LEU A 96 -15.94 10.22 -52.71
N VAL A 97 -14.65 9.88 -52.80
CA VAL A 97 -13.43 10.64 -53.17
C VAL A 97 -13.56 12.11 -53.66
N LEU A 98 -12.76 13.07 -53.13
CA LEU A 98 -11.72 13.89 -53.85
C LEU A 98 -11.26 15.19 -53.10
N HIS A 99 -10.00 15.57 -53.38
CA HIS A 99 -9.24 16.81 -53.11
C HIS A 99 -8.62 17.01 -51.70
N LEU A 100 -7.35 17.43 -51.53
CA LEU A 100 -6.51 18.34 -52.33
C LEU A 100 -5.00 18.03 -52.17
N ALA A 101 -4.23 18.35 -53.21
CA ALA A 101 -2.79 18.16 -53.32
C ALA A 101 -1.98 19.45 -53.12
N ALA A 102 -0.68 19.26 -52.82
CA ALA A 102 0.48 20.09 -53.16
C ALA A 102 0.69 21.47 -52.51
N SER A 103 1.85 21.63 -51.85
CA SER A 103 2.90 22.57 -52.27
C SER A 103 4.24 22.25 -51.58
N ILE A 104 5.32 22.44 -52.33
CA ILE A 104 6.66 21.89 -52.13
C ILE A 104 7.68 23.02 -52.39
N PHE A 105 8.78 23.02 -51.62
CA PHE A 105 10.13 23.53 -51.94
C PHE A 105 10.59 25.01 -51.78
N VAL A 106 11.87 25.07 -51.35
CA VAL A 106 12.99 26.05 -51.46
C VAL A 106 13.02 27.34 -50.61
N LEU A 107 14.00 27.44 -49.71
CA LEU A 107 15.16 28.33 -49.88
C LEU A 107 16.33 27.98 -48.95
N LEU A 108 17.48 27.75 -49.58
CA LEU A 108 18.81 27.49 -49.06
C LEU A 108 19.64 28.77 -49.29
N GLY A 109 20.47 29.17 -48.33
CA GLY A 109 21.77 29.80 -48.65
C GLY A 109 22.08 31.21 -48.12
N LEU A 110 23.26 31.28 -47.48
CA LEU A 110 24.22 32.40 -47.35
C LEU A 110 23.80 33.62 -46.50
N GLY A 111 24.62 34.24 -45.66
CA GLY A 111 26.06 34.15 -45.39
C GLY A 111 26.53 35.46 -44.70
N ALA A 112 27.73 35.45 -44.10
CA ALA A 112 28.55 36.58 -43.58
C ALA A 112 28.10 37.26 -42.27
N ARG A 113 28.84 37.16 -41.15
CA ARG A 113 30.13 37.78 -40.73
C ARG A 113 30.07 39.30 -40.45
N ALA A 114 30.20 39.66 -39.16
CA ALA A 114 30.97 40.78 -38.56
C ALA A 114 30.83 40.67 -37.01
N SER A 115 31.85 40.34 -36.21
CA SER A 115 32.95 41.20 -35.67
C SER A 115 32.42 42.44 -34.92
N ALA A 116 32.79 42.84 -33.70
CA ALA A 116 33.79 42.53 -32.68
C ALA A 116 33.24 43.14 -31.34
N LEU A 117 33.70 42.83 -30.12
CA LEU A 117 34.96 43.28 -29.52
C LEU A 117 35.22 42.48 -28.22
N ALA A 118 36.48 42.12 -28.00
CA ALA A 118 37.02 41.50 -26.81
C ALA A 118 37.89 42.48 -26.01
N SER A 119 38.12 42.19 -24.73
CA SER A 119 39.31 42.58 -23.96
C SER A 119 39.77 41.34 -23.16
N ALA A 120 40.82 40.63 -23.59
CA ALA A 120 42.27 40.82 -23.36
C ALA A 120 42.72 40.32 -21.96
N THR A 121 43.21 39.07 -21.75
CA THR A 121 44.59 38.47 -21.89
C THR A 121 45.65 38.98 -20.88
N PRO A 122 46.66 38.19 -20.40
CA PRO A 122 47.40 37.14 -21.16
C PRO A 122 47.89 35.86 -20.40
N PRO A 123 48.46 34.87 -21.15
CA PRO A 123 49.26 33.73 -20.65
C PRO A 123 50.72 33.71 -21.18
N LEU A 124 51.48 32.64 -20.82
CA LEU A 124 52.74 32.03 -21.36
C LEU A 124 53.94 32.01 -20.37
N PRO A 125 54.96 31.12 -20.48
CA PRO A 125 55.39 30.35 -21.67
C PRO A 125 55.83 28.87 -21.46
N SER A 126 56.05 28.17 -22.58
CA SER A 126 56.82 26.92 -22.74
C SER A 126 58.21 27.19 -23.39
N PRO A 127 59.22 26.30 -23.23
CA PRO A 127 60.47 26.33 -23.99
C PRO A 127 60.53 25.26 -25.13
N PRO A 128 61.54 25.32 -26.05
CA PRO A 128 61.36 25.01 -27.48
C PRO A 128 62.25 23.82 -27.98
N PRO A 129 62.65 23.68 -29.27
CA PRO A 129 62.31 22.52 -30.11
C PRO A 129 63.54 21.68 -30.56
N ALA A 130 63.31 20.54 -31.21
CA ALA A 130 64.35 19.87 -32.00
C ALA A 130 63.81 19.32 -33.32
N ALA A 131 64.66 19.47 -34.34
CA ALA A 131 64.44 19.44 -35.78
C ALA A 131 63.92 18.12 -36.38
N ALA A 132 63.29 18.27 -37.55
CA ALA A 132 63.17 17.22 -38.55
C ALA A 132 64.54 16.89 -39.16
N ALA A 133 64.82 15.60 -39.31
CA ALA A 133 65.81 15.08 -40.24
C ALA A 133 65.13 14.00 -41.09
N SER A 134 65.31 14.13 -42.40
CA SER A 134 64.78 13.28 -43.47
C SER A 134 65.57 11.98 -43.62
N GLU A 135 64.82 10.92 -43.94
CA GLU A 135 65.14 9.77 -44.80
C GLU A 135 66.43 8.96 -44.56
N THR A 136 66.25 7.69 -44.22
CA THR A 136 66.87 6.60 -44.98
C THR A 136 65.99 5.35 -44.90
N ASP A 137 65.70 4.84 -46.08
CA ASP A 137 64.94 3.64 -46.37
C ASP A 137 65.74 2.41 -45.91
N HIS A 138 65.15 1.60 -45.02
CA HIS A 138 65.52 0.20 -44.87
C HIS A 138 64.23 -0.60 -44.73
N ALA A 139 63.78 -1.12 -45.87
CA ALA A 139 62.91 -2.26 -45.95
C ALA A 139 63.45 -3.38 -45.03
N VAL A 140 62.70 -3.69 -43.98
CA VAL A 140 62.82 -4.97 -43.28
C VAL A 140 61.42 -5.58 -43.29
N GLU A 141 61.40 -6.75 -43.92
CA GLU A 141 60.29 -7.64 -44.15
C GLU A 141 59.42 -7.87 -42.90
N ASN A 142 58.14 -8.17 -43.18
CA ASN A 142 57.21 -8.82 -42.29
C ASN A 142 57.91 -9.75 -41.29
N SER A 143 57.87 -9.38 -40.01
CA SER A 143 57.65 -10.39 -38.99
C SER A 143 56.25 -10.15 -38.46
N ASP A 144 55.30 -10.92 -39.00
CA ASP A 144 54.06 -11.27 -38.32
C ASP A 144 54.47 -11.82 -36.95
N THR A 145 54.57 -10.91 -35.99
CA THR A 145 55.00 -11.23 -34.64
C THR A 145 53.76 -11.82 -33.98
N PRO A 146 53.81 -13.08 -33.48
CA PRO A 146 52.68 -13.67 -32.76
C PRO A 146 52.24 -12.79 -31.58
N GLN A 147 53.15 -11.93 -31.09
CA GLN A 147 52.91 -10.90 -30.08
C GLN A 147 51.82 -9.87 -30.43
N ALA A 148 51.73 -9.38 -31.69
CA ALA A 148 50.78 -8.33 -32.05
C ALA A 148 49.35 -8.87 -32.17
N ALA A 149 49.21 -10.08 -32.70
CA ALA A 149 47.95 -10.81 -32.73
C ALA A 149 47.53 -11.27 -31.33
N GLU A 150 48.48 -11.75 -30.52
CA GLU A 150 48.24 -12.04 -29.11
C GLU A 150 47.83 -10.77 -28.35
N ASP A 151 48.46 -9.62 -28.58
CA ASP A 151 48.12 -8.36 -27.91
C ASP A 151 46.72 -7.86 -28.29
N GLU A 152 46.29 -8.08 -29.54
CA GLU A 152 44.93 -7.76 -29.99
C GLU A 152 43.89 -8.74 -29.43
N GLU A 153 44.23 -10.03 -29.34
CA GLU A 153 43.41 -11.07 -28.71
C GLU A 153 43.32 -10.88 -27.19
N TRP A 154 44.40 -10.48 -26.53
CA TRP A 154 44.44 -10.10 -25.11
C TRP A 154 43.68 -8.80 -24.86
N ARG A 155 43.74 -7.81 -25.75
CA ARG A 155 42.92 -6.59 -25.67
C ARG A 155 41.44 -6.89 -25.91
N ALA A 156 41.11 -7.74 -26.87
CA ALA A 156 39.74 -8.18 -27.11
C ALA A 156 39.22 -9.04 -25.96
N ALA A 157 40.03 -9.93 -25.40
CA ALA A 157 39.73 -10.72 -24.22
C ALA A 157 39.61 -9.84 -22.97
N PHE A 158 40.41 -8.77 -22.85
CA PHE A 158 40.35 -7.78 -21.78
C PHE A 158 39.13 -6.86 -21.90
N GLU A 159 38.73 -6.43 -23.10
CA GLU A 159 37.48 -5.70 -23.34
C GLU A 159 36.26 -6.60 -23.14
N THR A 160 36.34 -7.87 -23.56
CA THR A 160 35.32 -8.90 -23.25
C THR A 160 35.28 -9.20 -21.75
N TRP A 161 36.42 -9.17 -21.06
CA TRP A 161 36.52 -9.32 -19.62
C TRP A 161 35.96 -8.09 -18.90
N LYS A 162 36.26 -6.86 -19.34
CA LYS A 162 35.59 -5.63 -18.84
C LYS A 162 34.07 -5.68 -19.06
N ALA A 163 33.61 -6.23 -20.17
CA ALA A 163 32.19 -6.46 -20.42
C ALA A 163 31.61 -7.59 -19.54
N LYS A 164 32.42 -8.58 -19.15
CA LYS A 164 32.07 -9.68 -18.22
C LYS A 164 32.20 -9.32 -16.74
N ILE A 165 33.00 -8.31 -16.39
CA ILE A 165 33.11 -7.71 -15.06
C ILE A 165 31.81 -6.91 -14.82
N TYR A 166 30.77 -7.67 -14.51
CA TYR A 166 29.53 -7.22 -13.94
C TYR A 166 28.53 -6.46 -14.85
N GLU A 167 27.63 -7.20 -15.50
CA GLU A 167 26.21 -6.90 -15.26
C GLU A 167 25.95 -7.06 -13.74
N LEU A 168 26.43 -6.10 -12.93
CA LEU A 168 26.24 -5.96 -11.47
C LEU A 168 24.81 -5.52 -11.18
N THR A 169 23.88 -5.98 -12.00
CA THR A 169 22.52 -5.53 -12.00
C THR A 169 21.79 -6.34 -10.95
N VAL A 170 21.60 -5.75 -9.77
CA VAL A 170 20.82 -6.32 -8.69
C VAL A 170 19.35 -6.15 -9.06
N PRO A 171 18.60 -7.24 -9.32
CA PRO A 171 17.19 -7.09 -9.62
C PRO A 171 16.43 -6.76 -8.35
N LEU A 172 15.31 -6.06 -8.50
CA LEU A 172 14.35 -5.81 -7.43
C LEU A 172 12.97 -6.01 -8.02
N ARG A 173 12.26 -7.06 -7.60
CA ARG A 173 10.92 -7.36 -8.07
C ARG A 173 9.88 -6.94 -7.03
N ILE A 174 9.00 -6.04 -7.43
CA ILE A 174 7.94 -5.48 -6.60
C ILE A 174 6.59 -5.78 -7.25
N VAL A 175 5.66 -6.35 -6.49
CA VAL A 175 4.25 -6.51 -6.90
C VAL A 175 3.40 -5.56 -6.07
N ALA A 176 2.86 -4.53 -6.71
CA ALA A 176 2.17 -3.43 -6.05
C ALA A 176 0.70 -3.28 -6.49
N LEU A 177 -0.07 -2.55 -5.68
CA LEU A 177 -1.40 -2.10 -6.08
C LEU A 177 -1.30 -1.08 -7.22
N ARG A 178 -2.13 -1.24 -8.26
CA ARG A 178 -2.19 -0.29 -9.38
C ARG A 178 -2.57 1.09 -8.88
N GLY A 179 -1.79 2.10 -9.29
CA GLY A 179 -2.02 3.49 -8.89
C GLY A 179 -1.60 3.82 -7.45
N SER A 180 -0.91 2.90 -6.75
CA SER A 180 -0.39 3.16 -5.40
C SER A 180 1.00 3.78 -5.37
N ILE A 181 1.80 3.53 -6.39
CA ILE A 181 3.14 4.11 -6.55
C ILE A 181 3.05 5.33 -7.48
N PRO A 182 3.50 6.52 -7.06
CA PRO A 182 3.63 7.67 -7.95
C PRO A 182 4.49 7.36 -9.18
N PRO A 183 4.05 7.69 -10.41
CA PRO A 183 4.82 7.40 -11.63
C PRO A 183 6.25 7.97 -11.63
N SER A 184 6.47 9.10 -10.97
CA SER A 184 7.80 9.72 -10.85
C SER A 184 8.78 8.87 -10.03
N TRP A 185 8.30 8.14 -9.02
CA TRP A 185 9.16 7.37 -8.13
C TRP A 185 9.96 6.29 -8.86
N THR A 186 9.36 5.61 -9.83
CA THR A 186 10.04 4.56 -10.60
C THR A 186 11.24 5.14 -11.34
N LYS A 187 11.06 6.26 -12.05
CA LYS A 187 12.13 6.93 -12.80
C LYS A 187 13.21 7.43 -11.86
N ASP A 188 12.81 8.08 -10.78
CA ASP A 188 13.73 8.70 -9.82
C ASP A 188 14.54 7.65 -9.05
N PHE A 189 13.95 6.50 -8.72
CA PHE A 189 14.67 5.40 -8.08
C PHE A 189 15.66 4.75 -9.03
N ILE A 190 15.28 4.52 -10.30
CA ILE A 190 16.21 4.03 -11.34
C ILE A 190 17.38 5.01 -11.50
N GLN A 191 17.11 6.30 -11.52
CA GLN A 191 18.14 7.32 -11.62
C GLN A 191 19.07 7.33 -10.40
N ALA A 192 18.52 7.20 -9.18
CA ALA A 192 19.29 7.17 -7.94
C ALA A 192 20.20 5.93 -7.83
N GLN A 193 19.73 4.78 -8.31
CA GLN A 193 20.47 3.51 -8.27
C GLN A 193 21.44 3.32 -9.45
N GLY A 194 21.24 4.09 -10.53
CA GLY A 194 22.04 4.01 -11.74
C GLY A 194 21.94 2.65 -12.44
N ARG A 195 23.00 2.27 -13.16
CA ARG A 195 23.05 1.05 -13.99
C ARG A 195 23.06 -0.27 -13.19
N ARG A 196 23.11 -0.19 -11.85
CA ARG A 196 23.16 -1.35 -10.95
C ARG A 196 21.78 -1.93 -10.63
N LEU A 197 20.69 -1.26 -10.95
CA LEU A 197 19.33 -1.72 -10.64
C LEU A 197 18.66 -2.36 -11.86
N LYS A 198 18.05 -3.54 -11.67
CA LYS A 198 17.07 -4.12 -12.58
C LYS A 198 15.70 -4.15 -11.90
N LEU A 199 14.97 -3.04 -11.99
CA LEU A 199 13.65 -2.92 -11.36
C LEU A 199 12.60 -3.65 -12.19
N ILE A 200 11.89 -4.59 -11.58
CA ILE A 200 10.74 -5.28 -12.15
C ILE A 200 9.53 -4.90 -11.31
N LEU A 201 8.73 -3.98 -11.83
CA LEU A 201 7.54 -3.48 -11.13
C LEU A 201 6.28 -3.99 -11.81
N GLU A 202 5.51 -4.77 -11.08
CA GLU A 202 4.25 -5.35 -11.56
C GLU A 202 3.07 -4.81 -10.74
N TYR A 203 1.92 -4.66 -11.38
CA TYR A 203 0.73 -4.11 -10.74
C TYR A 203 -0.45 -5.08 -10.80
N ARG A 204 -1.17 -5.21 -9.67
CA ARG A 204 -2.49 -5.86 -9.61
C ARG A 204 -3.60 -4.81 -9.46
N GLY A 205 -4.81 -5.15 -9.87
CA GLY A 205 -5.95 -4.23 -9.87
C GLY A 205 -6.48 -3.89 -8.47
N SER A 206 -6.41 -4.84 -7.54
CA SER A 206 -6.70 -4.68 -6.11
C SER A 206 -5.64 -5.41 -5.28
N LEU A 207 -5.72 -5.29 -3.96
CA LEU A 207 -4.84 -6.01 -3.04
C LEU A 207 -5.21 -7.51 -2.95
N ASP A 208 -6.48 -7.89 -3.19
CA ASP A 208 -6.94 -9.27 -3.00
C ASP A 208 -6.19 -10.29 -3.87
N PRO A 209 -5.92 -10.04 -5.16
CA PRO A 209 -5.09 -10.94 -5.97
C PRO A 209 -3.67 -11.10 -5.43
N ILE A 210 -3.05 -10.01 -4.95
CA ILE A 210 -1.68 -10.06 -4.37
C ILE A 210 -1.70 -11.00 -3.16
N PHE A 211 -2.64 -10.78 -2.25
CA PHE A 211 -2.76 -11.58 -1.03
C PHE A 211 -3.16 -13.03 -1.31
N SER A 212 -4.08 -13.25 -2.25
CA SER A 212 -4.49 -14.59 -2.69
C SER A 212 -3.33 -15.37 -3.30
N GLU A 213 -2.47 -14.73 -4.09
CA GLU A 213 -1.25 -15.33 -4.63
C GLU A 213 -0.30 -15.80 -3.51
N LEU A 214 -0.21 -15.07 -2.39
CA LEU A 214 0.57 -15.47 -1.22
C LEU A 214 -0.04 -16.69 -0.52
N CYS A 215 -1.35 -16.65 -0.25
CA CYS A 215 -2.09 -17.75 0.39
C CYS A 215 -1.98 -19.04 -0.43
N LEU A 216 -2.26 -18.97 -1.73
CA LEU A 216 -2.25 -20.12 -2.63
C LEU A 216 -0.86 -20.76 -2.73
N ALA A 217 0.21 -19.97 -2.73
CA ALA A 217 1.57 -20.51 -2.73
C ALA A 217 1.86 -21.27 -1.43
N SER A 218 1.46 -20.70 -0.29
CA SER A 218 1.60 -21.31 1.04
C SER A 218 0.82 -22.62 1.15
N GLU A 219 -0.43 -22.65 0.69
CA GLU A 219 -1.28 -23.85 0.71
C GLU A 219 -0.77 -24.96 -0.20
N LYS A 220 -0.27 -24.61 -1.39
CA LYS A 220 0.22 -25.59 -2.37
C LYS A 220 1.65 -26.06 -2.07
N GLY A 221 2.35 -25.42 -1.13
CA GLY A 221 3.76 -25.70 -0.85
C GLY A 221 4.69 -25.45 -2.04
N ARG A 222 4.26 -24.64 -3.02
CA ARG A 222 5.00 -24.38 -4.27
C ARG A 222 4.85 -22.94 -4.70
N VAL A 223 5.95 -22.34 -5.12
CA VAL A 223 6.00 -20.95 -5.59
C VAL A 223 6.04 -20.94 -7.12
N GLN A 224 5.17 -20.16 -7.74
CA GLN A 224 5.24 -19.89 -9.18
C GLN A 224 6.15 -18.66 -9.40
N PRO A 225 7.05 -18.65 -10.40
CA PRO A 225 7.99 -17.54 -10.61
C PRO A 225 7.36 -16.15 -10.80
N LYS A 226 6.13 -16.09 -11.34
CA LYS A 226 5.39 -14.83 -11.55
C LYS A 226 4.44 -14.46 -10.40
N SER A 227 4.30 -15.33 -9.38
CA SER A 227 3.45 -15.05 -8.22
C SER A 227 4.02 -13.91 -7.38
N ALA A 228 3.16 -13.18 -6.67
CA ALA A 228 3.52 -12.26 -5.60
C ALA A 228 4.38 -12.93 -4.51
N MET A 229 4.23 -14.24 -4.28
CA MET A 229 5.10 -14.97 -3.34
C MET A 229 6.55 -15.01 -3.81
N ALA A 230 6.81 -14.91 -5.12
CA ALA A 230 8.16 -14.91 -5.68
C ALA A 230 8.76 -13.49 -5.81
N SER A 231 8.09 -12.43 -5.35
CA SER A 231 8.68 -11.07 -5.36
C SER A 231 9.56 -10.82 -4.14
N ASP A 232 10.38 -9.77 -4.21
CA ASP A 232 11.09 -9.25 -3.04
C ASP A 232 10.17 -8.42 -2.14
N ILE A 233 9.26 -7.68 -2.76
CA ILE A 233 8.38 -6.74 -2.07
C ILE A 233 6.97 -6.88 -2.64
N VAL A 234 5.98 -6.88 -1.75
CA VAL A 234 4.56 -6.83 -2.09
C VAL A 234 3.86 -5.68 -1.39
N SER A 235 2.85 -5.11 -2.02
CA SER A 235 1.87 -4.28 -1.32
C SER A 235 0.86 -5.16 -0.59
N ILE A 236 0.64 -4.90 0.70
CA ILE A 236 -0.45 -5.47 1.48
C ILE A 236 -1.21 -4.35 2.22
N GLY A 237 -2.51 -4.57 2.44
CA GLY A 237 -3.28 -3.71 3.34
C GLY A 237 -2.98 -4.05 4.79
N ASP A 238 -2.94 -3.04 5.66
CA ASP A 238 -2.71 -3.17 7.10
C ASP A 238 -3.65 -4.17 7.80
N SER A 239 -4.92 -4.19 7.41
CA SER A 239 -5.92 -5.13 7.94
C SER A 239 -5.56 -6.61 7.75
N TRP A 240 -4.68 -6.93 6.79
CA TRP A 240 -4.20 -8.28 6.54
C TRP A 240 -2.85 -8.60 7.18
N LEU A 241 -2.14 -7.61 7.73
CA LEU A 241 -0.80 -7.78 8.29
C LEU A 241 -0.76 -8.91 9.33
N SER A 242 -1.62 -8.84 10.34
CA SER A 242 -1.69 -9.85 11.39
C SER A 242 -2.04 -11.25 10.90
N TYR A 243 -2.86 -11.37 9.86
CA TYR A 243 -3.15 -12.67 9.26
C TYR A 243 -1.95 -13.18 8.47
N ALA A 244 -1.29 -12.32 7.70
CA ALA A 244 -0.10 -12.65 6.92
C ALA A 244 1.03 -13.17 7.80
N VAL A 245 1.27 -12.54 8.95
CA VAL A 245 2.23 -13.01 9.98
C VAL A 245 1.84 -14.38 10.49
N ARG A 246 0.61 -14.53 11.02
CA ARG A 246 0.12 -15.78 11.62
C ARG A 246 0.16 -16.98 10.67
N LYS A 247 -0.06 -16.74 9.37
CA LYS A 247 -0.01 -17.78 8.32
C LYS A 247 1.38 -17.95 7.69
N GLY A 248 2.37 -17.20 8.15
CA GLY A 248 3.73 -17.22 7.63
C GLY A 248 3.79 -16.90 6.13
N LEU A 249 2.99 -15.94 5.67
CA LEU A 249 2.96 -15.50 4.26
C LEU A 249 4.04 -14.47 3.96
N ILE A 250 4.46 -13.74 4.98
CA ILE A 250 5.50 -12.71 4.95
C ILE A 250 6.55 -13.03 6.02
N GLU A 251 7.73 -12.45 5.88
CA GLU A 251 8.84 -12.55 6.83
C GLU A 251 9.14 -11.17 7.46
N PRO A 252 9.70 -11.10 8.67
CA PRO A 252 10.03 -9.83 9.30
C PRO A 252 11.12 -9.10 8.52
N ILE A 253 11.05 -7.78 8.53
CA ILE A 253 12.06 -6.91 7.93
C ILE A 253 13.26 -6.89 8.88
N LYS A 254 14.28 -7.69 8.55
CA LYS A 254 15.52 -7.79 9.34
C LYS A 254 16.19 -6.44 9.48
N ASP A 255 16.74 -6.19 10.66
CA ASP A 255 17.56 -5.01 10.97
C ASP A 255 16.86 -3.67 10.71
N ALA A 256 15.51 -3.64 10.61
CA ALA A 256 14.76 -2.44 10.28
C ALA A 256 15.06 -1.26 11.22
N GLU A 257 15.29 -1.52 12.50
CA GLU A 257 15.66 -0.52 13.52
C GLU A 257 17.00 0.16 13.26
N GLU A 258 17.88 -0.47 12.48
CA GLU A 258 19.18 0.08 12.10
C GLU A 258 19.07 1.10 10.94
N HIS A 259 17.93 1.12 10.24
CA HIS A 259 17.73 1.97 9.07
C HIS A 259 16.97 3.26 9.37
N ASP A 260 17.41 4.34 8.72
CA ASP A 260 16.83 5.69 8.89
C ASP A 260 15.37 5.76 8.50
N TRP A 261 14.93 4.95 7.52
CA TRP A 261 13.53 4.91 7.11
C TRP A 261 12.60 4.53 8.26
N PHE A 262 13.02 3.65 9.17
CA PHE A 262 12.22 3.25 10.33
C PHE A 262 12.44 4.21 11.51
N ARG A 263 13.70 4.61 11.77
CA ARG A 263 14.04 5.52 12.86
C ARG A 263 13.27 6.85 12.77
N ASN A 264 13.09 7.34 11.55
CA ASN A 264 12.39 8.59 11.27
C ASN A 264 10.85 8.46 11.28
N LEU A 265 10.30 7.24 11.34
CA LEU A 265 8.86 7.06 11.51
C LEU A 265 8.42 7.54 12.89
N SER A 266 7.16 7.94 12.93
CA SER A 266 6.48 8.38 14.13
C SER A 266 6.29 7.22 15.11
N GLU A 267 6.10 7.51 16.40
CA GLU A 267 5.96 6.45 17.41
C GLU A 267 4.70 5.61 17.16
N LYS A 268 3.62 6.25 16.68
CA LYS A 268 2.40 5.55 16.25
C LYS A 268 2.69 4.49 15.19
N TRP A 269 3.57 4.76 14.22
CA TRP A 269 3.96 3.77 13.22
C TRP A 269 4.84 2.67 13.79
N LYS A 270 5.83 3.03 14.61
CA LYS A 270 6.75 2.05 15.22
C LYS A 270 5.96 1.00 15.99
N VAL A 271 5.06 1.42 16.88
CA VAL A 271 4.17 0.52 17.61
C VAL A 271 3.24 -0.25 16.67
N TYR A 272 2.65 0.43 15.68
CA TYR A 272 1.66 -0.19 14.80
C TYR A 272 2.23 -1.25 13.86
N LEU A 273 3.53 -1.22 13.54
CA LEU A 273 4.17 -2.19 12.63
C LEU A 273 4.78 -3.40 13.36
N CYS A 274 5.00 -3.31 14.68
CA CYS A 274 5.60 -4.38 15.47
C CYS A 274 4.59 -5.48 15.84
N ARG A 275 4.94 -6.74 15.56
CA ARG A 275 4.10 -7.91 15.90
C ARG A 275 4.95 -9.07 16.40
N ASN A 276 4.36 -9.87 17.29
CA ASN A 276 4.90 -11.19 17.61
C ASN A 276 4.64 -12.19 16.47
N SER A 277 5.18 -13.41 16.58
CA SER A 277 5.02 -14.48 15.58
C SER A 277 3.58 -14.96 15.38
N LYS A 278 2.64 -14.62 16.27
CA LYS A 278 1.20 -14.90 16.11
C LYS A 278 0.46 -13.79 15.36
N GLY A 279 1.15 -12.71 15.01
CA GLY A 279 0.57 -11.54 14.36
C GLY A 279 -0.18 -10.62 15.33
N GLU A 280 0.09 -10.69 16.62
CA GLU A 280 -0.49 -9.80 17.63
C GLU A 280 0.42 -8.59 17.86
N LEU A 281 -0.15 -7.44 18.21
CA LEU A 281 0.61 -6.24 18.59
C LEU A 281 1.55 -6.55 19.75
N ASP A 282 2.83 -6.29 19.55
CA ASP A 282 3.88 -6.52 20.55
C ASP A 282 5.00 -5.51 20.33
N SER A 283 5.25 -4.65 21.32
CA SER A 283 6.31 -3.64 21.26
C SER A 283 7.72 -4.24 21.27
N SER A 284 7.85 -5.50 21.70
CA SER A 284 9.10 -6.27 21.66
C SER A 284 9.16 -7.23 20.46
N GLY A 285 8.13 -7.22 19.61
CA GLY A 285 8.06 -8.05 18.41
C GLY A 285 8.86 -7.49 17.24
N ASP A 286 8.93 -8.28 16.18
CA ASP A 286 9.60 -7.89 14.94
C ASP A 286 8.78 -6.87 14.13
N ILE A 287 9.44 -6.18 13.20
CA ILE A 287 8.82 -5.23 12.27
C ILE A 287 8.42 -5.97 10.99
N TRP A 288 7.13 -5.97 10.64
CA TRP A 288 6.60 -6.80 9.55
C TRP A 288 6.22 -6.04 8.27
N GLY A 289 6.33 -4.71 8.28
CA GLY A 289 6.01 -3.90 7.11
C GLY A 289 6.59 -2.50 7.18
N ALA A 290 6.70 -1.85 6.02
CA ALA A 290 7.07 -0.45 5.89
C ALA A 290 5.91 0.33 5.25
N PRO A 291 5.32 1.32 5.94
CA PRO A 291 4.18 2.07 5.42
C PRO A 291 4.64 2.95 4.26
N TYR A 292 3.84 3.03 3.20
CA TYR A 292 4.17 3.93 2.08
C TYR A 292 3.04 4.89 1.71
N ARG A 293 1.81 4.59 2.14
CA ARG A 293 0.70 5.54 2.13
C ARG A 293 -0.38 5.13 3.12
N TRP A 294 -1.15 6.11 3.57
CA TRP A 294 -2.27 5.90 4.47
C TRP A 294 -3.44 6.81 4.12
N GLY A 295 -4.59 6.59 4.76
CA GLY A 295 -5.72 7.50 4.69
C GLY A 295 -6.78 7.14 5.72
N THR A 296 -8.01 7.60 5.49
CA THR A 296 -9.15 7.41 6.39
C THR A 296 -10.34 6.80 5.67
N MET A 297 -11.33 6.30 6.41
CA MET A 297 -12.68 6.26 5.88
C MET A 297 -13.21 7.70 5.70
N VAL A 298 -14.08 7.89 4.72
CA VAL A 298 -14.74 9.19 4.48
C VAL A 298 -16.21 8.99 4.13
N ILE A 299 -16.98 10.05 4.30
CA ILE A 299 -18.39 10.14 3.86
C ILE A 299 -18.46 11.14 2.72
N ALA A 300 -18.92 10.70 1.55
CA ALA A 300 -19.25 11.55 0.42
C ALA A 300 -20.76 11.73 0.32
N TYR A 301 -21.25 12.94 0.06
CA TYR A 301 -22.68 13.18 -0.14
C TYR A 301 -22.98 14.18 -1.27
N LYS A 302 -24.16 14.03 -1.89
CA LYS A 302 -24.62 14.92 -2.97
C LYS A 302 -25.24 16.19 -2.41
N LYS A 303 -24.53 17.31 -2.54
CA LYS A 303 -24.98 18.65 -2.10
C LYS A 303 -26.32 19.05 -2.68
N SER A 304 -26.55 18.73 -3.96
CA SER A 304 -27.79 19.04 -4.66
C SER A 304 -29.00 18.34 -4.06
N LYS A 305 -28.87 17.07 -3.67
CA LYS A 305 -29.94 16.29 -3.01
C LYS A 305 -30.22 16.86 -1.61
N PHE A 306 -29.17 17.14 -0.85
CA PHE A 306 -29.31 17.70 0.49
C PHE A 306 -30.03 19.05 0.48
N ARG A 307 -29.63 19.98 -0.40
CA ARG A 307 -30.33 21.27 -0.57
C ARG A 307 -31.79 21.09 -1.01
N LYS A 308 -32.05 20.21 -1.99
CA LYS A 308 -33.41 19.97 -2.50
C LYS A 308 -34.36 19.45 -1.42
N HIS A 309 -33.85 18.65 -0.50
CA HIS A 309 -34.64 18.04 0.57
C HIS A 309 -34.51 18.77 1.92
N ASN A 310 -33.95 19.99 1.93
CA ASN A 310 -33.72 20.80 3.12
C ASN A 310 -32.95 20.06 4.25
N LEU A 311 -32.02 19.19 3.87
CA LEU A 311 -31.17 18.45 4.80
C LEU A 311 -29.93 19.26 5.15
N LYS A 312 -29.59 19.30 6.45
CA LYS A 312 -28.31 19.85 6.92
C LYS A 312 -27.14 19.07 6.31
N PRO A 313 -25.98 19.69 6.04
CA PRO A 313 -24.76 18.96 5.69
C PRO A 313 -24.46 17.79 6.63
N ILE A 314 -23.75 16.77 6.12
CA ILE A 314 -23.18 15.72 6.96
C ILE A 314 -21.92 16.26 7.64
N GLU A 315 -21.81 16.04 8.94
CA GLU A 315 -20.67 16.43 9.76
C GLU A 315 -20.09 15.24 10.56
N ASP A 316 -20.92 14.25 10.91
CA ASP A 316 -20.49 13.12 11.75
C ASP A 316 -21.26 11.82 11.45
N TRP A 317 -20.88 10.70 12.10
CA TRP A 317 -21.50 9.39 11.89
C TRP A 317 -23.01 9.37 12.19
N GLU A 318 -23.46 10.09 13.23
CA GLU A 318 -24.87 10.16 13.62
C GLU A 318 -25.78 10.58 12.46
N ASP A 319 -25.27 11.40 11.54
CA ASP A 319 -26.03 11.90 10.41
C ASP A 319 -26.47 10.80 9.43
N LEU A 320 -25.78 9.65 9.43
CA LEU A 320 -26.16 8.51 8.62
C LEU A 320 -27.46 7.84 9.10
N TRP A 321 -27.89 8.10 10.34
CA TRP A 321 -29.12 7.54 10.93
C TRP A 321 -30.37 8.40 10.68
N ARG A 322 -30.23 9.52 9.97
CA ARG A 322 -31.36 10.39 9.62
C ARG A 322 -32.41 9.62 8.79
N PRO A 323 -33.70 9.69 9.15
CA PRO A 323 -34.75 8.89 8.49
C PRO A 323 -34.90 9.18 6.99
N GLU A 324 -34.52 10.38 6.53
CA GLU A 324 -34.57 10.80 5.13
C GLU A 324 -33.52 10.07 4.25
N LEU A 325 -32.53 9.42 4.87
CA LEU A 325 -31.50 8.65 4.17
C LEU A 325 -31.89 7.19 3.96
N ALA A 326 -33.14 6.80 4.24
CA ALA A 326 -33.60 5.41 4.11
C ALA A 326 -33.39 4.87 2.69
N GLY A 327 -32.56 3.84 2.56
CA GLY A 327 -32.13 3.28 1.26
C GLY A 327 -31.39 4.27 0.35
N LYS A 328 -30.75 5.31 0.91
CA LYS A 328 -29.98 6.35 0.18
C LYS A 328 -28.49 6.33 0.48
N ILE A 329 -27.99 5.32 1.19
CA ILE A 329 -26.56 5.16 1.48
C ILE A 329 -26.01 3.96 0.72
N ALA A 330 -24.81 4.07 0.14
CA ALA A 330 -23.98 2.93 -0.22
C ALA A 330 -22.72 2.94 0.65
N MET A 331 -22.33 1.78 1.17
CA MET A 331 -21.19 1.66 2.08
C MET A 331 -20.31 0.47 1.64
N VAL A 332 -19.01 0.52 1.93
CA VAL A 332 -18.12 -0.63 1.71
C VAL A 332 -18.60 -1.84 2.51
N ASP A 333 -18.47 -3.02 1.93
CA ASP A 333 -18.78 -4.30 2.59
C ASP A 333 -17.56 -4.80 3.37
N SER A 334 -17.28 -4.12 4.47
CA SER A 334 -16.26 -4.51 5.44
C SER A 334 -16.89 -4.60 6.83
N PRO A 335 -17.08 -5.80 7.40
CA PRO A 335 -17.69 -5.98 8.71
C PRO A 335 -17.03 -5.14 9.80
N ARG A 336 -15.70 -5.02 9.76
CA ARG A 336 -14.91 -4.24 10.72
C ARG A 336 -15.23 -2.75 10.63
N GLU A 337 -15.35 -2.23 9.42
CA GLU A 337 -15.67 -0.83 9.16
C GLU A 337 -17.12 -0.49 9.50
N VAL A 338 -18.06 -1.38 9.16
CA VAL A 338 -19.49 -1.19 9.44
C VAL A 338 -19.76 -1.18 10.94
N VAL A 339 -19.23 -2.16 11.68
CA VAL A 339 -19.35 -2.19 13.14
C VAL A 339 -18.63 -0.98 13.76
N GLY A 340 -17.44 -0.64 13.27
CA GLY A 340 -16.68 0.50 13.75
C GLY A 340 -17.38 1.85 13.57
N ALA A 341 -18.08 2.07 12.45
CA ALA A 341 -18.90 3.26 12.24
C ALA A 341 -20.03 3.37 13.28
N VAL A 342 -20.65 2.22 13.64
CA VAL A 342 -21.64 2.17 14.72
C VAL A 342 -21.01 2.45 16.08
N LEU A 343 -19.83 1.88 16.36
CA LEU A 343 -19.12 2.12 17.61
C LEU A 343 -18.76 3.61 17.77
N LYS A 344 -18.23 4.27 16.73
CA LYS A 344 -17.96 5.71 16.78
C LYS A 344 -19.20 6.56 16.97
N ARG A 345 -20.31 6.20 16.32
CA ARG A 345 -21.61 6.85 16.56
C ARG A 345 -21.99 6.78 18.04
N LEU A 346 -21.78 5.64 18.67
CA LEU A 346 -22.07 5.40 20.09
C LEU A 346 -20.96 5.92 21.04
N GLY A 347 -19.98 6.67 20.53
CA GLY A 347 -18.88 7.25 21.31
C GLY A 347 -17.78 6.27 21.71
N ALA A 348 -17.77 5.06 21.12
CA ALA A 348 -16.78 4.02 21.39
C ALA A 348 -15.67 3.97 20.31
N SER A 349 -14.57 3.31 20.64
CA SER A 349 -13.42 3.12 19.74
C SER A 349 -13.75 2.09 18.64
N TYR A 350 -13.10 2.19 17.47
CA TYR A 350 -13.09 1.04 16.55
C TYR A 350 -12.49 -0.18 17.27
N ASN A 351 -11.48 0.00 18.12
CA ASN A 351 -10.73 -1.06 18.80
C ASN A 351 -11.32 -1.49 20.14
N THR A 352 -12.62 -1.29 20.36
CA THR A 352 -13.33 -1.79 21.56
C THR A 352 -13.10 -3.29 21.75
N LYS A 353 -12.53 -3.65 22.90
CA LYS A 353 -12.13 -5.03 23.26
C LYS A 353 -13.24 -5.84 23.91
N ASP A 354 -14.16 -5.14 24.58
CA ASP A 354 -15.34 -5.71 25.22
C ASP A 354 -16.50 -4.74 25.03
N ILE A 355 -17.48 -5.11 24.19
CA ILE A 355 -18.60 -4.23 23.85
C ILE A 355 -19.56 -4.08 25.03
N ASP A 356 -19.78 -5.12 25.82
CA ASP A 356 -20.73 -5.10 26.93
C ASP A 356 -20.24 -4.19 28.06
N LEU A 357 -18.93 -4.10 28.25
CA LEU A 357 -18.32 -3.21 29.24
C LEU A 357 -18.09 -1.78 28.75
N GLN A 358 -17.74 -1.59 27.47
CA GLN A 358 -17.27 -0.29 26.95
C GLN A 358 -18.33 0.52 26.22
N VAL A 359 -19.46 -0.08 25.85
CA VAL A 359 -20.54 0.60 25.14
C VAL A 359 -21.77 0.65 26.03
N ASN A 360 -22.36 1.85 26.19
CA ASN A 360 -23.60 1.99 26.93
C ASN A 360 -24.74 1.19 26.25
N GLY A 361 -25.38 0.29 26.99
CA GLY A 361 -26.37 -0.67 26.45
C GLY A 361 -25.76 -1.93 25.83
N GLY A 362 -24.43 -2.07 25.87
CA GLY A 362 -23.68 -3.24 25.45
C GLY A 362 -23.93 -3.65 24.00
N ARG A 363 -23.74 -4.94 23.71
CA ARG A 363 -23.87 -5.48 22.36
C ARG A 363 -25.28 -5.35 21.76
N GLU A 364 -26.32 -5.29 22.59
CA GLU A 364 -27.71 -5.15 22.12
C GLU A 364 -27.99 -3.77 21.55
N GLU A 365 -27.45 -2.70 22.15
CA GLU A 365 -27.57 -1.35 21.59
C GLU A 365 -26.77 -1.21 20.30
N VAL A 366 -25.57 -1.81 20.23
CA VAL A 366 -24.80 -1.88 18.98
C VAL A 366 -25.60 -2.60 17.89
N LEU A 367 -26.23 -3.74 18.20
CA LEU A 367 -27.06 -4.48 17.25
C LEU A 367 -28.28 -3.67 16.79
N LYS A 368 -28.96 -2.98 17.70
CA LYS A 368 -30.08 -2.10 17.37
C LYS A 368 -29.64 -0.96 16.43
N SER A 369 -28.50 -0.35 16.72
CA SER A 369 -27.92 0.71 15.89
C SER A 369 -27.50 0.19 14.51
N LEU A 370 -26.88 -0.98 14.42
CA LEU A 370 -26.55 -1.67 13.16
C LEU A 370 -27.78 -1.94 12.31
N ARG A 371 -28.86 -2.47 12.90
CA ARG A 371 -30.12 -2.70 12.20
C ARG A 371 -30.75 -1.41 11.71
N ALA A 372 -30.60 -0.32 12.45
CA ALA A 372 -31.05 1.00 12.00
C ALA A 372 -30.21 1.48 10.80
N LEU A 373 -28.88 1.37 10.85
CA LEU A 373 -27.99 1.69 9.73
C LEU A 373 -28.32 0.87 8.48
N GLN A 374 -28.59 -0.43 8.64
CA GLN A 374 -28.94 -1.31 7.53
C GLN A 374 -30.20 -0.85 6.78
N ARG A 375 -31.16 -0.19 7.44
CA ARG A 375 -32.33 0.41 6.75
C ARG A 375 -31.96 1.64 5.92
N GLN A 376 -30.90 2.34 6.30
CA GLN A 376 -30.37 3.51 5.60
C GLN A 376 -29.53 3.08 4.38
N VAL A 377 -28.81 1.96 4.51
CA VAL A 377 -27.93 1.44 3.48
C VAL A 377 -28.71 0.63 2.44
N ARG A 378 -28.64 1.08 1.19
CA ARG A 378 -29.17 0.38 0.02
C ARG A 378 -28.31 -0.81 -0.37
N LEU A 379 -26.99 -0.66 -0.27
CA LEU A 379 -26.04 -1.70 -0.65
C LEU A 379 -24.75 -1.59 0.18
N PHE A 380 -24.27 -2.75 0.62
CA PHE A 380 -22.91 -2.94 1.09
C PHE A 380 -22.14 -3.62 -0.05
N ASP A 381 -21.10 -2.98 -0.58
CA ASP A 381 -20.32 -3.52 -1.70
C ASP A 381 -18.94 -2.85 -1.81
N ASN A 382 -17.90 -3.60 -2.17
CA ASN A 382 -16.52 -3.08 -2.29
C ASN A 382 -16.12 -2.65 -3.71
N VAL A 383 -16.97 -2.87 -4.72
CA VAL A 383 -16.67 -2.69 -6.15
C VAL A 383 -17.59 -1.64 -6.80
N TYR A 384 -18.88 -1.72 -6.54
CA TYR A 384 -19.97 -1.00 -7.20
C TYR A 384 -20.58 0.11 -6.34
N TYR A 385 -20.20 0.27 -5.07
CA TYR A 385 -20.78 1.30 -4.20
C TYR A 385 -20.58 2.72 -4.75
N LEU A 386 -19.40 3.02 -5.30
CA LEU A 386 -19.12 4.30 -5.97
C LEU A 386 -19.85 4.44 -7.30
N LYS A 387 -20.13 3.35 -8.01
CA LYS A 387 -20.92 3.37 -9.25
C LYS A 387 -22.36 3.82 -8.94
N SER A 388 -22.98 3.21 -7.93
CA SER A 388 -24.32 3.58 -7.43
C SER A 388 -24.38 5.05 -7.00
N PHE A 389 -23.34 5.51 -6.29
CA PHE A 389 -23.21 6.92 -5.91
C PHE A 389 -23.05 7.83 -7.12
N GLY A 390 -22.20 7.46 -8.10
CA GLY A 390 -21.98 8.23 -9.32
C GLY A 390 -23.27 8.49 -10.09
N ILE A 391 -24.03 7.42 -10.39
CA ILE A 391 -25.29 7.51 -11.15
C ILE A 391 -26.44 8.16 -10.37
N GLY A 392 -26.36 8.20 -9.03
CA GLY A 392 -27.32 8.90 -8.19
C GLY A 392 -28.44 8.05 -7.59
N ASP A 393 -28.29 6.72 -7.62
CA ASP A 393 -29.19 5.76 -6.95
C ASP A 393 -29.18 5.94 -5.42
N VAL A 394 -28.03 6.36 -4.91
CA VAL A 394 -27.80 6.75 -3.51
C VAL A 394 -27.33 8.21 -3.42
N TRP A 395 -27.54 8.83 -2.26
CA TRP A 395 -27.17 10.23 -1.99
C TRP A 395 -25.88 10.35 -1.19
N VAL A 396 -25.50 9.26 -0.50
CA VAL A 396 -24.34 9.19 0.37
C VAL A 396 -23.53 7.93 0.02
N ALA A 397 -22.21 8.06 -0.01
CA ALA A 397 -21.26 6.96 -0.10
C ALA A 397 -20.30 6.99 1.09
N VAL A 398 -20.06 5.84 1.70
CA VAL A 398 -19.11 5.67 2.81
C VAL A 398 -18.06 4.65 2.40
N GLY A 399 -16.79 5.03 2.43
CA GLY A 399 -15.70 4.14 2.01
C GLY A 399 -14.32 4.75 2.18
N TRP A 400 -13.29 4.01 1.77
CA TRP A 400 -11.90 4.45 1.91
C TRP A 400 -11.62 5.70 1.07
N SER A 401 -10.88 6.64 1.65
CA SER A 401 -10.49 7.87 0.97
C SER A 401 -9.69 7.63 -0.31
N SER A 402 -9.03 6.46 -0.43
CA SER A 402 -8.33 6.04 -1.63
C SER A 402 -9.21 5.94 -2.86
N ASP A 403 -10.48 5.59 -2.65
CA ASP A 403 -11.42 5.29 -3.72
C ASP A 403 -12.41 6.45 -3.88
N VAL A 404 -12.90 6.98 -2.75
CA VAL A 404 -13.93 8.03 -2.71
C VAL A 404 -13.40 9.35 -3.25
N ILE A 405 -12.21 9.80 -2.84
CA ILE A 405 -11.70 11.13 -3.23
C ILE A 405 -11.46 11.22 -4.75
N PRO A 406 -10.77 10.26 -5.40
CA PRO A 406 -10.60 10.29 -6.85
C PRO A 406 -11.92 10.27 -7.63
N ALA A 407 -12.92 9.53 -7.13
CA ALA A 407 -14.25 9.51 -7.74
C ALA A 407 -14.97 10.85 -7.57
N ALA A 408 -14.97 11.41 -6.36
CA ALA A 408 -15.66 12.66 -6.03
C ALA A 408 -15.09 13.87 -6.78
N LYS A 409 -13.78 13.93 -7.04
CA LYS A 409 -13.15 15.00 -7.84
C LYS A 409 -13.66 15.08 -9.28
N ARG A 410 -14.21 13.99 -9.81
CA ARG A 410 -14.81 13.94 -11.15
C ARG A 410 -16.28 14.41 -11.15
N MET A 411 -16.81 14.84 -9.99
CA MET A 411 -18.20 15.24 -9.80
C MET A 411 -18.28 16.68 -9.28
N SER A 412 -19.20 17.48 -9.81
CA SER A 412 -19.32 18.92 -9.46
C SER A 412 -20.21 19.23 -8.25
N ASN A 413 -20.97 18.24 -7.76
CA ASN A 413 -22.00 18.43 -6.73
C ASN A 413 -21.83 17.53 -5.51
N VAL A 414 -20.59 17.16 -5.20
CA VAL A 414 -20.23 16.27 -4.08
C VAL A 414 -19.42 17.04 -3.04
N ALA A 415 -19.67 16.72 -1.78
CA ALA A 415 -18.77 17.03 -0.67
C ALA A 415 -18.26 15.74 -0.04
N VAL A 416 -17.02 15.75 0.46
CA VAL A 416 -16.36 14.61 1.11
C VAL A 416 -15.86 15.06 2.48
N ILE A 417 -16.28 14.38 3.54
CA ILE A 417 -15.90 14.70 4.92
C ILE A 417 -15.29 13.51 5.63
N VAL A 418 -14.37 13.79 6.55
CA VAL A 418 -14.02 12.90 7.66
C VAL A 418 -14.93 13.25 8.85
N PRO A 419 -15.63 12.28 9.44
CA PRO A 419 -16.52 12.51 10.58
C PRO A 419 -15.81 13.16 11.77
N LYS A 420 -16.43 14.15 12.43
CA LYS A 420 -15.83 14.91 13.56
C LYS A 420 -15.46 14.05 14.78
N SER A 421 -16.14 12.91 14.97
CA SER A 421 -15.82 11.91 16.00
C SER A 421 -14.62 11.02 15.66
N GLY A 422 -14.04 11.17 14.45
CA GLY A 422 -12.94 10.36 13.95
C GLY A 422 -13.39 9.07 13.26
N THR A 423 -12.42 8.34 12.71
CA THR A 423 -12.68 7.17 11.87
C THR A 423 -11.49 6.19 11.87
N SER A 424 -11.62 5.07 11.17
CA SER A 424 -10.52 4.16 10.88
C SER A 424 -9.47 4.83 9.99
N LEU A 425 -8.22 4.56 10.33
CA LEU A 425 -7.07 4.76 9.48
C LEU A 425 -6.79 3.45 8.74
N TRP A 426 -6.56 3.54 7.44
CA TRP A 426 -6.06 2.45 6.62
C TRP A 426 -4.63 2.77 6.17
N ALA A 427 -3.83 1.73 5.98
CA ALA A 427 -2.48 1.86 5.45
C ALA A 427 -2.17 0.77 4.44
N ASP A 428 -1.46 1.15 3.38
CA ASP A 428 -0.79 0.20 2.53
C ASP A 428 0.68 0.09 2.95
N LEU A 429 1.11 -1.14 3.12
CA LEU A 429 2.42 -1.50 3.61
C LEU A 429 3.19 -2.23 2.51
N TRP A 430 4.49 -1.95 2.43
CA TRP A 430 5.43 -2.87 1.84
C TRP A 430 5.69 -4.01 2.80
N ALA A 431 5.60 -5.24 2.32
CA ALA A 431 5.98 -6.43 3.07
C ALA A 431 6.90 -7.32 2.23
N ILE A 432 7.69 -8.16 2.91
CA ILE A 432 8.60 -9.12 2.29
C ILE A 432 7.91 -10.49 2.29
N PRO A 433 7.56 -11.08 1.12
CA PRO A 433 6.99 -12.42 1.08
C PRO A 433 7.94 -13.45 1.70
N TYR A 434 7.39 -14.42 2.44
CA TYR A 434 8.20 -15.49 3.03
C TYR A 434 8.51 -16.58 1.98
N ALA A 435 9.18 -16.18 0.90
CA ALA A 435 9.53 -17.05 -0.22
C ALA A 435 10.63 -18.05 0.14
N THR A 436 11.49 -17.70 1.09
CA THR A 436 12.65 -18.48 1.53
C THR A 436 12.29 -19.79 2.23
N LYS A 437 11.03 -19.95 2.68
CA LYS A 437 10.53 -21.20 3.28
C LYS A 437 10.29 -22.32 2.26
N PHE A 438 10.28 -22.00 0.97
CA PHE A 438 10.05 -22.96 -0.11
C PHE A 438 11.39 -23.41 -0.70
N ASP A 439 11.46 -24.66 -1.14
CA ASP A 439 12.59 -25.19 -1.90
C ASP A 439 12.51 -24.66 -3.34
N THR A 440 13.03 -23.44 -3.53
CA THR A 440 13.08 -22.74 -4.81
C THR A 440 14.37 -21.95 -4.93
N ASP A 441 15.03 -22.11 -6.08
CA ASP A 441 16.17 -21.28 -6.43
C ASP A 441 15.73 -19.89 -6.91
N GLN A 442 14.43 -19.65 -7.18
CA GLN A 442 13.96 -18.37 -7.73
C GLN A 442 13.20 -17.53 -6.69
N ILE A 443 13.83 -16.47 -6.17
CA ILE A 443 13.23 -15.47 -5.26
C ILE A 443 13.51 -14.06 -5.79
N GLY A 444 12.49 -13.22 -5.94
CA GLY A 444 12.65 -11.84 -6.41
C GLY A 444 13.18 -11.74 -7.84
N GLY A 445 13.03 -12.79 -8.65
CA GLY A 445 13.67 -12.91 -9.96
C GLY A 445 15.19 -13.17 -9.91
N ARG A 446 15.74 -13.58 -8.74
CA ARG A 446 17.13 -14.01 -8.54
C ARG A 446 17.23 -15.50 -8.27
N VAL A 447 18.46 -16.02 -8.40
CA VAL A 447 18.84 -17.41 -8.08
C VAL A 447 19.08 -17.62 -6.56
N ARG A 448 19.20 -16.55 -5.75
CA ARG A 448 19.42 -16.63 -4.29
C ARG A 448 18.83 -15.42 -3.55
N GLY A 449 18.20 -15.68 -2.40
CA GLY A 449 17.87 -14.72 -1.33
C GLY A 449 17.02 -13.48 -1.70
N PRO A 450 16.51 -12.74 -0.69
CA PRO A 450 15.82 -11.47 -0.91
C PRO A 450 16.78 -10.37 -1.42
N SER A 451 16.23 -9.28 -1.99
CA SER A 451 17.07 -8.23 -2.60
C SER A 451 17.86 -7.48 -1.55
N LEU A 452 19.14 -7.20 -1.86
CA LEU A 452 19.91 -6.20 -1.11
C LEU A 452 19.36 -4.77 -1.29
N LEU A 453 18.45 -4.55 -2.25
CA LEU A 453 17.83 -3.25 -2.52
C LEU A 453 16.51 -3.02 -1.78
N ILE A 454 16.05 -3.95 -0.93
CA ILE A 454 14.78 -3.79 -0.20
C ILE A 454 14.80 -2.54 0.69
N HIS A 455 15.81 -2.43 1.56
CA HIS A 455 15.94 -1.29 2.47
C HIS A 455 16.13 0.02 1.71
N GLN A 456 16.88 0.00 0.61
CA GLN A 456 17.07 1.18 -0.25
C GLN A 456 15.77 1.64 -0.91
N TRP A 457 14.89 0.71 -1.27
CA TRP A 457 13.55 1.04 -1.78
C TRP A 457 12.68 1.65 -0.69
N PHE A 458 12.68 1.08 0.53
CA PHE A 458 11.92 1.63 1.66
C PHE A 458 12.39 3.03 2.02
N GLU A 459 13.70 3.21 2.14
CA GLU A 459 14.34 4.48 2.43
C GLU A 459 14.08 5.52 1.35
N PHE A 460 14.15 5.13 0.08
CA PHE A 460 13.73 5.99 -1.02
C PHE A 460 12.27 6.43 -0.87
N CYS A 461 11.32 5.50 -0.68
CA CYS A 461 9.89 5.80 -0.58
C CYS A 461 9.55 6.71 0.60
N LEU A 462 10.30 6.60 1.70
CA LEU A 462 10.12 7.32 2.95
C LEU A 462 10.99 8.60 3.04
N GLN A 463 11.54 9.09 1.94
CA GLN A 463 12.12 10.43 1.94
C GLN A 463 11.02 11.51 1.98
N THR A 464 11.24 12.60 2.72
CA THR A 464 10.29 13.74 2.77
C THR A 464 10.01 14.33 1.39
N ALA A 465 11.00 14.35 0.49
CA ALA A 465 10.84 14.79 -0.90
C ALA A 465 9.79 13.95 -1.69
N ARG A 466 9.57 12.70 -1.28
CA ARG A 466 8.57 11.80 -1.89
C ARG A 466 7.16 12.06 -1.41
N ALA A 467 6.95 12.98 -0.48
CA ALA A 467 5.61 13.40 -0.09
C ALA A 467 4.90 14.24 -1.18
N LEU A 468 5.64 14.81 -2.14
CA LEU A 468 5.10 15.76 -3.12
C LEU A 468 3.95 15.20 -3.98
N PRO A 469 4.02 13.98 -4.55
CA PRO A 469 2.92 13.43 -5.34
C PRO A 469 1.61 13.26 -4.55
N PHE A 470 1.67 13.04 -3.23
CA PHE A 470 0.48 13.01 -2.38
C PHE A 470 -0.12 14.42 -2.21
N ARG A 471 0.74 15.43 -1.99
CA ARG A 471 0.31 16.84 -1.85
C ARG A 471 -0.29 17.40 -3.14
N GLN A 472 0.25 16.98 -4.28
CA GLN A 472 -0.26 17.29 -5.62
C GLN A 472 -1.41 16.36 -6.03
N GLU A 473 -1.77 15.41 -5.16
CA GLU A 473 -2.90 14.50 -5.34
C GLU A 473 -2.80 13.64 -6.62
N VAL A 474 -1.57 13.36 -7.06
CA VAL A 474 -1.26 12.49 -8.21
C VAL A 474 -1.65 11.05 -7.93
N VAL A 475 -1.47 10.62 -6.68
CA VAL A 475 -1.92 9.33 -6.15
C VAL A 475 -2.81 9.55 -4.94
N PRO A 476 -3.79 8.66 -4.71
CA PRO A 476 -4.61 8.73 -3.51
C PRO A 476 -3.83 8.32 -2.26
N GLY A 477 -4.20 8.91 -1.13
CA GLY A 477 -3.60 8.70 0.19
C GLY A 477 -2.67 9.84 0.59
N SER A 478 -2.02 9.64 1.73
CA SER A 478 -1.13 10.60 2.38
C SER A 478 0.21 9.96 2.70
N SER A 479 1.26 10.78 2.81
CA SER A 479 2.59 10.32 3.18
C SER A 479 2.61 9.84 4.64
N PRO A 480 3.31 8.74 4.98
CA PRO A 480 3.39 8.24 6.36
C PRO A 480 3.81 9.28 7.41
N PHE A 481 4.63 10.27 7.05
CA PHE A 481 5.08 11.33 7.96
C PHE A 481 4.00 12.34 8.38
N THR A 482 2.85 12.37 7.69
CA THR A 482 1.80 13.34 8.00
C THR A 482 0.80 12.85 9.06
N VAL A 483 1.00 11.65 9.62
CA VAL A 483 0.07 11.06 10.60
C VAL A 483 0.11 11.75 11.98
N GLU A 484 1.28 12.21 12.42
CA GLU A 484 1.46 12.95 13.69
C GLU A 484 1.71 14.44 13.47
N HIS A 485 2.22 14.80 12.29
CA HIS A 485 2.46 16.18 11.90
C HIS A 485 1.71 16.49 10.60
N PRO A 486 0.38 16.73 10.67
CA PRO A 486 -0.36 17.31 9.55
C PRO A 486 0.32 18.65 9.21
N GLN A 487 1.10 18.70 8.13
CA GLN A 487 1.82 19.92 7.80
C GLN A 487 0.82 21.05 7.54
N LEU A 488 1.03 22.19 8.18
CA LEU A 488 0.48 23.47 7.75
C LEU A 488 1.03 23.73 6.34
N GLU A 489 0.13 23.91 5.37
CA GLU A 489 0.52 24.11 3.98
C GLU A 489 1.51 25.27 3.82
N GLY A 490 2.63 25.01 3.13
CA GLY A 490 3.34 26.06 2.41
C GLY A 490 2.47 26.59 1.26
N PRO A 491 2.81 27.73 0.65
CA PRO A 491 1.95 28.43 -0.30
C PRO A 491 1.52 27.49 -1.45
N ARG A 492 0.21 27.21 -1.54
CA ARG A 492 -0.37 26.62 -2.74
C ARG A 492 -0.54 27.71 -3.78
N GLU A 493 0.11 27.57 -4.94
CA GLU A 493 -0.38 28.27 -6.12
C GLU A 493 -1.78 27.72 -6.44
N PRO A 494 -2.82 28.56 -6.53
CA PRO A 494 -4.15 28.11 -6.87
C PRO A 494 -4.11 27.53 -8.28
N ASP A 495 -4.40 26.23 -8.38
CA ASP A 495 -4.51 25.50 -9.64
C ASP A 495 -5.72 26.07 -10.42
N LYS A 496 -5.47 27.09 -11.24
CA LYS A 496 -6.49 27.83 -11.99
C LYS A 496 -7.24 26.85 -12.91
N GLY A 497 -8.49 26.52 -12.58
CA GLY A 497 -9.42 25.80 -13.45
C GLY A 497 -9.82 24.38 -13.04
N LYS A 498 -9.28 23.82 -11.94
CA LYS A 498 -9.77 22.53 -11.42
C LYS A 498 -10.93 22.75 -10.43
N PRO A 499 -12.06 22.01 -10.53
CA PRO A 499 -13.11 22.07 -9.52
C PRO A 499 -12.54 21.68 -8.16
N LYS A 500 -12.55 22.60 -7.20
CA LYS A 500 -12.12 22.32 -5.83
C LYS A 500 -13.15 21.40 -5.19
N LEU A 501 -12.74 20.20 -4.79
CA LEU A 501 -13.57 19.30 -4.02
C LEU A 501 -13.94 19.98 -2.69
N ASP A 502 -15.22 19.95 -2.35
CA ASP A 502 -15.71 20.48 -1.08
C ASP A 502 -15.41 19.47 0.03
N THR A 503 -14.44 19.78 0.90
CA THR A 503 -13.92 18.82 1.86
C THR A 503 -13.30 19.48 3.08
N ASN A 504 -13.35 18.79 4.22
CA ASN A 504 -12.62 19.17 5.43
C ASN A 504 -11.20 18.59 5.48
N LEU A 505 -10.77 17.79 4.49
CA LEU A 505 -9.40 17.31 4.41
C LEU A 505 -8.46 18.37 3.82
N VAL A 506 -7.26 18.46 4.39
CA VAL A 506 -6.19 19.36 3.97
C VAL A 506 -5.09 18.51 3.36
N GLY A 507 -4.96 18.53 2.02
CA GLY A 507 -3.97 17.69 1.31
C GLY A 507 -4.17 16.19 1.52
N GLY A 508 -5.43 15.74 1.68
CA GLY A 508 -5.77 14.34 1.95
C GLY A 508 -5.65 13.92 3.43
N VAL A 509 -5.31 14.85 4.34
CA VAL A 509 -5.17 14.60 5.77
C VAL A 509 -6.34 15.24 6.53
N PRO A 510 -6.94 14.56 7.54
CA PRO A 510 -7.98 15.16 8.38
C PRO A 510 -7.44 16.34 9.21
N PRO A 511 -8.30 17.26 9.66
CA PRO A 511 -7.91 18.28 10.64
C PRO A 511 -7.34 17.64 11.91
N ALA A 512 -6.35 18.27 12.56
CA ALA A 512 -5.61 17.69 13.68
C ALA A 512 -6.52 17.16 14.81
N GLU A 513 -7.55 17.92 15.20
CA GLU A 513 -8.52 17.50 16.24
C GLU A 513 -9.32 16.26 15.85
N THR A 514 -9.61 16.10 14.55
CA THR A 514 -10.32 14.92 14.02
C THR A 514 -9.35 13.74 13.90
N LEU A 515 -8.13 13.99 13.42
CA LEU A 515 -7.09 12.98 13.28
C LEU A 515 -6.70 12.35 14.62
N ALA A 516 -6.66 13.14 15.70
CA ALA A 516 -6.43 12.66 17.06
C ALA A 516 -7.47 11.63 17.54
N LYS A 517 -8.68 11.64 16.95
CA LYS A 517 -9.76 10.67 17.24
C LYS A 517 -9.80 9.51 16.23
N CYS A 518 -8.92 9.52 15.23
CA CYS A 518 -8.81 8.48 14.23
C CYS A 518 -7.81 7.40 14.67
N GLU A 519 -8.16 6.15 14.36
CA GLU A 519 -7.50 4.97 14.93
C GLU A 519 -7.11 4.02 13.82
N PHE A 520 -5.88 3.50 13.83
CA PHE A 520 -5.57 2.32 13.04
C PHE A 520 -6.36 1.13 13.56
N LEU A 521 -6.73 0.23 12.66
CA LEU A 521 -7.43 -0.99 13.05
C LEU A 521 -6.45 -1.96 13.68
N GLU A 522 -6.62 -2.19 14.98
CA GLU A 522 -5.84 -3.17 15.73
C GLU A 522 -6.44 -4.58 15.54
N PRO A 523 -5.63 -5.65 15.70
CA PRO A 523 -6.13 -7.01 15.74
C PRO A 523 -7.17 -7.17 16.85
N LEU A 524 -8.31 -7.76 16.52
CA LEU A 524 -9.35 -8.04 17.51
C LEU A 524 -8.88 -9.11 18.50
N SER A 525 -9.18 -8.91 19.78
CA SER A 525 -9.14 -9.98 20.77
C SER A 525 -10.18 -11.05 20.44
N ASP A 526 -10.02 -12.26 20.97
CA ASP A 526 -10.97 -13.35 20.74
C ASP A 526 -12.40 -12.95 21.13
N LYS A 527 -12.57 -12.30 22.28
CA LYS A 527 -13.86 -11.75 22.75
C LYS A 527 -14.42 -10.71 21.78
N ALA A 528 -13.61 -9.74 21.34
CA ALA A 528 -14.09 -8.72 20.41
C ALA A 528 -14.46 -9.32 19.04
N LEU A 529 -13.71 -10.33 18.58
CA LEU A 529 -14.00 -11.06 17.36
C LEU A 529 -15.34 -11.82 17.46
N GLU A 530 -15.58 -12.51 18.58
CA GLU A 530 -16.86 -13.17 18.87
C GLU A 530 -18.02 -12.19 18.85
N ASP A 531 -17.86 -11.03 19.48
CA ASP A 531 -18.88 -9.98 19.50
C ASP A 531 -19.18 -9.46 18.08
N HIS A 532 -18.14 -9.17 17.29
CA HIS A 532 -18.31 -8.77 15.89
C HIS A 532 -19.04 -9.84 15.07
N GLN A 533 -18.64 -11.10 15.20
CA GLN A 533 -19.29 -12.22 14.51
C GLN A 533 -20.74 -12.40 14.95
N TRP A 534 -21.04 -12.20 16.23
CA TRP A 534 -22.41 -12.24 16.74
C TRP A 534 -23.25 -11.09 16.16
N LEU A 535 -22.73 -9.86 16.16
CA LEU A 535 -23.41 -8.69 15.61
C LEU A 535 -23.75 -8.88 14.13
N ILE A 536 -22.79 -9.30 13.32
CA ILE A 536 -22.99 -9.50 11.88
C ILE A 536 -24.03 -10.59 11.61
N ARG A 537 -23.92 -11.75 12.29
CA ARG A 537 -24.89 -12.85 12.16
C ARG A 537 -26.32 -12.43 12.53
N ASN A 538 -26.48 -11.56 13.53
CA ASN A 538 -27.80 -11.13 14.02
C ASN A 538 -28.34 -9.86 13.35
N THR A 539 -27.52 -9.17 12.55
CA THR A 539 -27.93 -8.01 11.76
C THR A 539 -28.63 -8.47 10.47
N VAL A 540 -28.08 -9.49 9.79
CA VAL A 540 -28.72 -10.08 8.61
C VAL A 540 -29.97 -10.85 9.04
N LYS A 541 -31.14 -10.19 9.02
CA LYS A 541 -32.40 -10.92 8.98
C LYS A 541 -32.40 -11.75 7.70
N ARG A 542 -32.42 -13.09 7.84
CA ARG A 542 -32.82 -13.99 6.76
C ARG A 542 -34.20 -13.52 6.29
N ASN A 543 -34.25 -12.78 5.19
CA ASN A 543 -35.48 -12.64 4.43
C ASN A 543 -35.72 -14.00 3.77
N VAL A 544 -36.31 -14.92 4.54
CA VAL A 544 -37.10 -16.02 3.98
C VAL A 544 -38.38 -15.34 3.49
N VAL A 545 -38.42 -15.02 2.21
CA VAL A 545 -39.65 -14.82 1.44
C VAL A 545 -39.52 -15.62 0.17
#